data_AF-A0A2V9QYH7-F1
#
_entry.id   AF-A0A2V9QYH7-F1
#
_cell.length_a   1.000
_cell.length_b   1.000
_cell.length_c   1.000
_cell.angle_alpha   90.00
_cell.angle_beta   90.00
_cell.angle_gamma   90.00
#
_symmetry.space_group_name_H-M   'P 1'
#
loop_
_entity.id
_entity.type
_entity.pdbx_description
1 polymer ?
#
loop_
_entity_poly.entity_id
_entity_poly.type
_entity_poly.pdbx_seq_one_letter_code
_entity_poly.pdbx_strand_id
1 'polypeptide(L)'
;MFDDRRRQKRVAVNIPIRVKGADIWGNQFEEVTKSINVTSDGACFPLKHNIKPGSMLQLSLPLPRHLQKGAAPKAVYQTIGLVVRVEIVGTSQTSRVGVKFRTAKIKQYRSES
;
A
#
# COMPACT_ATOMS: atom_id res chain seq x y z
N MET A 1 10.66 22.60 -23.25
CA MET A 1 11.41 21.83 -22.25
C MET A 1 10.37 21.13 -21.39
N PHE A 2 10.14 19.83 -21.59
CA PHE A 2 9.02 19.14 -20.96
C PHE A 2 9.31 18.86 -19.49
N ASP A 3 8.51 19.50 -18.65
CA ASP A 3 8.44 19.36 -17.19
C ASP A 3 8.55 17.88 -16.78
N ASP A 4 9.70 17.51 -16.18
CA ASP A 4 9.89 16.22 -15.50
C ASP A 4 9.01 16.22 -14.25
N ARG A 5 7.71 16.03 -14.48
CA ARG A 5 6.65 16.10 -13.48
C ARG A 5 6.59 14.83 -12.63
N ARG A 6 7.74 14.20 -12.36
CA ARG A 6 7.86 12.99 -11.54
C ARG A 6 8.79 13.21 -10.35
N ARG A 7 8.34 14.10 -9.46
CA ARG A 7 8.92 14.41 -8.14
C ARG A 7 9.15 13.22 -7.18
N GLN A 8 8.89 11.97 -7.57
CA GLN A 8 9.07 10.80 -6.68
C GLN A 8 9.65 9.62 -7.45
N LYS A 9 10.89 9.22 -7.11
CA LYS A 9 11.52 7.99 -7.59
C LYS A 9 10.63 6.81 -7.20
N ARG A 10 9.93 6.22 -8.18
CA ARG A 10 9.28 4.91 -8.03
C ARG A 10 10.41 3.90 -7.92
N VAL A 11 10.67 3.42 -6.71
CA VAL A 11 11.58 2.29 -6.57
C VAL A 11 10.76 1.07 -6.99
N ALA A 12 11.15 0.45 -8.09
CA ALA A 12 10.61 -0.83 -8.53
C ALA A 12 11.17 -1.89 -7.59
N VAL A 13 10.53 -2.03 -6.44
CA VAL A 13 10.94 -2.96 -5.39
C VAL A 13 9.85 -4.01 -5.27
N ASN A 14 10.22 -5.27 -5.48
CA ASN A 14 9.41 -6.43 -5.12
C ASN A 14 9.33 -6.58 -3.58
N ILE A 15 8.99 -5.50 -2.88
CA ILE A 15 8.80 -5.48 -1.43
C ILE A 15 7.55 -6.29 -1.11
N PRO A 16 7.62 -7.24 -0.18
CA PRO A 16 6.43 -7.92 0.32
C PRO A 16 5.57 -6.93 1.09
N ILE A 17 4.33 -6.75 0.65
CA ILE A 17 3.31 -5.95 1.31
C ILE A 17 2.27 -6.91 1.88
N ARG A 18 2.05 -6.84 3.19
CA ARG A 18 0.89 -7.45 3.83
C ARG A 18 -0.27 -6.47 3.78
N VAL A 19 -1.35 -6.87 3.14
CA VAL A 19 -2.57 -6.10 2.92
C VAL A 19 -3.66 -6.74 3.78
N LYS A 20 -4.30 -5.95 4.64
CA LYS A 20 -5.51 -6.34 5.35
C LYS A 20 -6.64 -5.41 4.97
N GLY A 21 -7.83 -5.93 4.75
CA GLY A 21 -8.97 -5.11 4.36
C GLY A 21 -10.27 -5.88 4.41
N ALA A 22 -11.31 -5.27 3.86
CA ALA A 22 -12.58 -5.92 3.61
C ALA A 22 -12.82 -6.01 2.10
N ASP A 23 -13.23 -7.19 1.64
CA ASP A 23 -13.64 -7.45 0.26
C ASP A 23 -15.01 -6.78 0.00
N ILE A 24 -15.50 -6.81 -1.25
CA ILE A 24 -16.81 -6.26 -1.65
C ILE A 24 -18.00 -6.87 -0.90
N TRP A 25 -17.82 -8.08 -0.35
CA TRP A 25 -18.82 -8.78 0.47
C TRP A 25 -18.74 -8.42 1.97
N GLY A 26 -17.82 -7.53 2.37
CA GLY A 26 -17.60 -7.17 3.77
C GLY A 26 -16.76 -8.19 4.55
N ASN A 27 -16.32 -9.27 3.91
CA ASN A 27 -15.43 -10.26 4.52
C ASN A 27 -14.03 -9.67 4.72
N GLN A 28 -13.53 -9.77 5.95
CA GLN A 28 -12.16 -9.40 6.25
C GLN A 28 -11.21 -10.40 5.59
N PHE A 29 -10.17 -9.88 4.95
CA PHE A 29 -9.12 -10.69 4.35
C PHE A 29 -7.74 -10.15 4.75
N GLU A 30 -6.77 -11.05 4.75
CA GLU A 30 -5.35 -10.74 4.87
C GLU A 30 -4.62 -11.44 3.74
N GLU A 31 -3.93 -10.66 2.90
CA GLU A 31 -3.14 -11.16 1.78
C GLU A 31 -1.73 -10.60 1.84
N VAL A 32 -0.74 -11.46 1.60
CA VAL A 32 0.65 -11.02 1.39
C VAL A 32 0.92 -11.01 -0.10
N THR A 33 1.19 -9.83 -0.64
CA THR A 33 1.50 -9.61 -2.06
C THR A 33 2.86 -8.92 -2.21
N LYS A 34 3.31 -8.74 -3.45
CA LYS A 34 4.55 -7.99 -3.76
C LYS A 34 4.18 -6.70 -4.47
N SER A 35 4.75 -5.58 -4.04
CA SER A 35 4.57 -4.33 -4.77
C SER A 35 5.18 -4.39 -6.16
N ILE A 36 4.44 -3.87 -7.13
CA ILE A 36 4.95 -3.56 -8.47
C ILE A 36 5.74 -2.25 -8.40
N ASN A 37 5.19 -1.26 -7.68
CA ASN A 37 5.82 0.04 -7.47
C ASN A 37 5.41 0.62 -6.12
N VAL A 38 6.35 1.25 -5.42
CA VAL A 38 6.08 2.01 -4.19
C VAL A 38 6.64 3.42 -4.34
N THR A 39 5.88 4.40 -3.87
CA THR A 39 6.30 5.79 -3.72
C THR A 39 6.08 6.25 -2.29
N SER A 40 6.51 7.47 -1.97
CA SER A 40 6.28 8.06 -0.64
C SER A 40 4.83 8.51 -0.40
N ASP A 41 3.97 8.43 -1.43
CA ASP A 41 2.56 8.83 -1.40
C ASP A 41 1.61 7.64 -1.59
N GLY A 42 2.09 6.51 -2.11
CA GLY A 42 1.24 5.35 -2.39
C GLY A 42 2.00 4.13 -2.85
N ALA A 43 1.25 3.08 -3.17
CA ALA A 43 1.78 1.83 -3.72
C ALA A 43 0.85 1.27 -4.79
N CYS A 44 1.41 0.44 -5.65
CA CYS A 44 0.68 -0.37 -6.62
C CYS A 44 1.13 -1.82 -6.48
N PHE A 45 0.17 -2.73 -6.31
CA PHE A 45 0.39 -4.16 -6.14
C PHE A 45 -0.76 -4.96 -6.76
N PRO A 46 -0.53 -6.20 -7.19
CA PRO A 46 -1.60 -7.10 -7.55
C PRO A 46 -2.26 -7.65 -6.28
N LEU A 47 -3.56 -7.88 -6.33
CA LEU A 47 -4.36 -8.44 -5.24
C LEU A 47 -5.33 -9.47 -5.82
N LYS A 48 -5.49 -10.62 -5.16
CA LYS A 48 -6.45 -11.64 -5.60
C LYS A 48 -7.88 -11.35 -5.12
N HIS A 49 -8.00 -10.64 -4.01
CA HIS A 49 -9.30 -10.23 -3.47
C HIS A 49 -9.93 -9.12 -4.30
N ASN A 50 -11.25 -9.17 -4.47
CA ASN A 50 -11.99 -8.14 -5.19
C ASN A 50 -12.19 -6.93 -4.29
N ILE A 51 -11.75 -5.75 -4.74
CA ILE A 51 -11.89 -4.55 -3.91
C ILE A 51 -12.48 -3.43 -4.73
N LYS A 52 -13.30 -2.60 -4.08
CA LYS A 52 -13.88 -1.42 -4.69
C LYS A 52 -12.95 -0.22 -4.51
N PRO A 53 -12.86 0.66 -5.52
CA PRO A 53 -12.32 2.01 -5.32
C PRO A 53 -13.02 2.68 -4.13
N GLY A 54 -12.25 3.37 -3.29
CA GLY A 54 -12.72 3.97 -2.04
C GLY A 54 -12.56 3.09 -0.80
N SER A 55 -12.27 1.80 -0.94
CA SER A 55 -11.98 0.94 0.21
C SER A 55 -10.68 1.34 0.91
N MET A 56 -10.65 1.20 2.23
CA MET A 56 -9.45 1.41 3.04
C MET A 56 -8.77 0.08 3.33
N LEU A 57 -7.47 0.02 3.07
CA LEU A 57 -6.64 -1.16 3.29
C LEU A 57 -5.54 -0.83 4.29
N GLN A 58 -5.30 -1.70 5.26
CA GLN A 58 -4.13 -1.63 6.11
C GLN A 58 -2.96 -2.30 5.38
N LEU A 59 -1.86 -1.57 5.24
CA LEU A 59 -0.68 -2.01 4.53
C LEU A 59 0.48 -2.08 5.52
N SER A 60 1.16 -3.21 5.56
CA SER A 60 2.38 -3.41 6.35
C SER A 60 3.47 -3.88 5.41
N LEU A 61 4.53 -3.09 5.26
CA LEU A 61 5.64 -3.40 4.35
C LEU A 61 6.99 -2.97 4.92
N PRO A 62 8.07 -3.73 4.69
CA PRO A 62 9.42 -3.30 5.02
C PRO A 62 9.86 -2.23 4.02
N LEU A 63 9.54 -0.98 4.33
CA LEU A 63 9.99 0.18 3.55
C LEU A 63 11.45 0.49 3.89
N PRO A 64 12.33 0.71 2.91
CA PRO A 64 13.68 1.21 3.16
C PRO A 64 13.64 2.55 3.90
N ARG A 65 14.59 2.80 4.80
CA ARG A 65 14.65 4.01 5.66
C ARG A 65 14.48 5.33 4.89
N HIS A 66 14.98 5.40 3.65
CA HIS A 66 14.89 6.58 2.78
C HIS A 66 13.48 6.86 2.22
N LEU A 67 12.54 5.90 2.30
CA LEU A 67 11.14 6.09 1.92
C LEU A 67 10.20 6.17 3.14
N GLN A 68 10.72 5.97 4.35
CA GLN A 68 9.92 6.09 5.57
C GLN A 68 9.71 7.57 5.90
N LYS A 69 8.44 8.02 5.93
CA LYS A 69 8.07 9.33 6.49
C LYS A 69 7.80 9.16 7.98
N GLY A 70 8.70 9.65 8.84
CA GLY A 70 8.56 9.57 10.30
C GLY A 70 9.88 9.77 11.05
N ALA A 71 9.80 10.01 12.36
CA ALA A 71 10.95 10.34 13.20
C ALA A 71 11.84 9.14 13.59
N ALA A 72 11.36 7.90 13.44
CA ALA A 72 12.09 6.70 13.84
C ALA A 72 12.07 5.63 12.74
N PRO A 73 13.23 5.11 12.30
CA PRO A 73 13.29 4.05 11.30
C PRO A 73 12.77 2.74 11.89
N LYS A 74 11.61 2.26 11.44
CA LYS A 74 11.06 0.94 11.82
C LYS A 74 11.36 -0.08 10.73
N ALA A 75 11.57 -1.34 11.13
CA ALA A 75 11.77 -2.44 10.16
C ALA A 75 10.50 -2.70 9.32
N VAL A 76 9.32 -2.42 9.87
CA VAL A 76 8.02 -2.56 9.20
C VAL A 76 7.26 -1.24 9.26
N TYR A 77 6.94 -0.69 8.10
CA TYR A 77 6.12 0.49 7.96
C TYR A 77 4.66 0.08 7.79
N GLN A 78 3.82 0.54 8.71
CA GLN A 78 2.39 0.25 8.72
C GLN A 78 1.61 1.52 8.41
N THR A 79 0.70 1.47 7.45
CA THR A 79 -0.07 2.61 6.99
C THR A 79 -1.46 2.19 6.51
N ILE A 80 -2.36 3.16 6.33
CA ILE A 80 -3.66 2.95 5.71
C ILE A 80 -3.59 3.46 4.27
N GLY A 81 -3.82 2.59 3.30
CA GLY A 81 -3.97 2.94 1.90
C GLY A 81 -5.44 3.08 1.53
N LEU A 82 -5.81 4.22 0.94
CA LEU A 82 -7.08 4.37 0.25
C LEU A 82 -6.95 3.81 -1.17
N VAL A 83 -7.81 2.87 -1.55
CA VAL A 83 -7.85 2.36 -2.93
C VAL A 83 -8.36 3.46 -3.85
N VAL A 84 -7.50 3.95 -4.73
CA VAL A 84 -7.83 4.99 -5.71
C VAL A 84 -8.07 4.41 -7.09
N ARG A 85 -7.52 3.22 -7.38
CA ARG A 85 -7.63 2.57 -8.69
C ARG A 85 -7.62 1.06 -8.53
N VAL A 86 -8.48 0.38 -9.29
CA VAL A 86 -8.52 -1.09 -9.39
C VAL A 86 -8.59 -1.43 -10.88
N GLU A 87 -7.66 -2.23 -11.36
CA GLU A 87 -7.58 -2.68 -12.75
C GLU A 87 -7.51 -4.20 -12.78
N ILE A 88 -8.45 -4.86 -13.43
CA ILE A 88 -8.43 -6.31 -13.56
C ILE A 88 -7.37 -6.65 -14.62
N VAL A 89 -6.41 -7.52 -14.27
CA VAL A 89 -5.33 -7.89 -15.19
C VAL A 89 -5.59 -9.28 -15.75
N GLY A 90 -6.16 -9.30 -16.96
CA GLY A 90 -6.42 -10.53 -17.71
C GLY A 90 -7.56 -11.37 -17.15
N THR A 91 -7.55 -12.66 -17.50
CA THR A 91 -8.58 -13.66 -17.15
C THR A 91 -8.36 -14.31 -15.78
N SER A 92 -7.21 -14.07 -15.16
CA SER A 92 -6.86 -14.60 -13.85
C SER A 92 -7.36 -13.63 -12.77
N GLN A 93 -7.87 -14.14 -11.65
CA GLN A 93 -8.54 -13.38 -10.55
C GLN A 93 -7.65 -12.34 -9.82
N THR A 94 -6.61 -11.80 -10.45
CA THR A 94 -5.72 -10.79 -9.88
C THR A 94 -6.02 -9.40 -10.43
N SER A 95 -6.43 -8.52 -9.54
CA SER A 95 -6.62 -7.10 -9.83
C SER A 95 -5.38 -6.32 -9.41
N ARG A 96 -4.87 -5.44 -10.27
CA ARG A 96 -3.90 -4.40 -9.90
C ARG A 96 -4.61 -3.31 -9.12
N VAL A 97 -4.19 -3.12 -7.88
CA VAL A 97 -4.76 -2.14 -6.97
C VAL A 97 -3.74 -1.03 -6.75
N GLY A 98 -4.14 0.20 -7.08
CA GLY A 98 -3.43 1.42 -6.77
C GLY A 98 -4.00 2.02 -5.49
N VAL A 99 -3.13 2.18 -4.49
CA VAL A 99 -3.49 2.76 -3.19
C VAL A 99 -2.72 4.05 -2.93
N LYS A 100 -3.38 5.01 -2.31
CA LYS A 100 -2.77 6.22 -1.79
C LYS A 100 -2.62 6.12 -0.29
N PHE A 101 -1.40 6.24 0.23
CA PHE A 101 -1.15 6.23 1.66
C PHE A 101 -1.79 7.46 2.28
N ARG A 102 -2.76 7.27 3.18
CA ARG A 102 -3.05 8.30 4.16
C ARG A 102 -1.83 8.34 5.05
N THR A 103 -1.20 9.52 5.15
CA THR A 103 -0.21 9.78 6.19
C THR A 103 -0.81 9.29 7.51
N ALA A 104 -0.32 8.17 7.99
CA ALA A 104 -0.60 7.74 9.32
C ALA A 104 0.11 8.79 10.16
N LYS A 105 -0.64 9.77 10.68
CA LYS A 105 -0.26 10.34 11.96
C LYS A 105 -0.24 9.12 12.86
N ILE A 106 0.95 8.56 13.07
CA ILE A 106 1.18 7.44 13.96
C ILE A 106 0.76 7.97 15.32
N LYS A 107 -0.51 7.76 15.70
CA LYS A 107 -0.87 7.75 17.11
C LYS A 107 -0.07 6.58 17.65
N GLN A 108 0.95 6.91 18.44
CA GLN A 108 1.58 5.98 19.36
C GLN A 108 0.46 5.21 20.04
N TYR A 109 0.24 3.96 19.64
CA TYR A 109 -0.41 3.04 20.53
C TYR A 109 0.63 2.78 21.61
N ARG A 110 0.42 3.44 22.76
CA ARG A 110 1.13 3.21 24.00
C ARG A 110 1.22 1.70 24.20
N SER A 111 2.44 1.23 24.44
CA SER A 111 2.67 -0.01 25.15
C SER A 111 1.98 0.09 26.50
N GLU A 112 1.12 -0.87 26.82
CA GLU A 112 0.82 -1.23 28.20
C GLU A 112 0.84 -2.75 28.30
N SER A 113 1.91 -3.28 28.89
CA SER A 113 1.94 -4.40 29.83
C SER A 113 3.33 -4.44 30.47
#